data_AF-A0A5D0RCP6-F1
#
_entry.id   AF-A0A5D0RCP6-F1
#
_cell.length_a   1.000
_cell.length_b   1.000
_cell.length_c   1.000
_cell.angle_alpha   90.00
_cell.angle_beta   90.00
_cell.angle_gamma   90.00
#
_symmetry.space_group_name_H-M   'P 1'
#
loop_
_entity.id
_entity.type
_entity.pdbx_description
1 polymer ?
#
loop_
_entity_poly.entity_id
_entity_poly.type
_entity_poly.pdbx_seq_one_letter_code
_entity_poly.pdbx_strand_id
1 'polypeptide(L)'
;MIRKNYKEAFAVDEKSYAERKLDDNYTPHPFQLNNYSYYEPKLIPDFYIKYFTRELLFDLHILDAKDFLQYHYDYCDNPELYFSVLELEIVPKINEIIENAEVCLEASGDYYKEIKLEDGFVETEGVIKNSQYEYSLMFHMAGLDKLQNNLIKRSELISSFLTAYIDNRAVKPLKWIGRPSQLAIIVRELIDQGYMEADKRNGEINCASLSRDLMQAFTIAESDSPKTIEIYLSNGSKRYTNAKTIFDGAGFSLPPADFT
;
A
#
# COMPACT_ATOMS: atom_id res chain seq x y z
N MET A 1 4.38 -21.77 -10.53
CA MET A 1 4.30 -20.61 -9.61
C MET A 1 4.94 -19.45 -10.34
N ILE A 2 4.18 -18.41 -10.69
CA ILE A 2 4.74 -17.25 -11.40
C ILE A 2 5.68 -16.53 -10.43
N ARG A 3 6.98 -16.53 -10.73
CA ARG A 3 7.98 -15.77 -9.95
C ARG A 3 7.70 -14.29 -10.22
N LYS A 4 7.18 -13.57 -9.21
CA LYS A 4 7.03 -12.11 -9.28
C LYS A 4 8.42 -11.48 -9.16
N ASN A 5 8.81 -10.65 -10.13
CA ASN A 5 10.07 -9.89 -10.04
C ASN A 5 9.90 -8.53 -9.32
N TYR A 6 8.67 -8.21 -8.88
CA TYR A 6 8.24 -6.96 -8.24
C TYR A 6 8.52 -5.67 -9.04
N LYS A 7 8.89 -5.75 -10.32
CA LYS A 7 9.17 -4.59 -11.17
C LYS A 7 8.02 -3.59 -11.18
N GLU A 8 6.79 -4.10 -11.29
CA GLU A 8 5.56 -3.29 -11.33
C GLU A 8 5.29 -2.49 -10.04
N ALA A 9 5.97 -2.83 -8.94
CA ALA A 9 5.87 -2.11 -7.67
C ALA A 9 6.71 -0.82 -7.64
N PHE A 10 7.58 -0.58 -8.62
CA PHE A 10 8.54 0.52 -8.57
C PHE A 10 8.55 1.32 -9.88
N ALA A 11 9.00 2.58 -9.81
CA ALA A 11 9.25 3.39 -10.99
C ALA A 11 10.54 2.92 -11.69
N VAL A 12 10.38 1.97 -12.62
CA VAL A 12 11.45 1.40 -13.43
C VAL A 12 11.38 1.97 -14.85
N ASP A 13 12.52 2.22 -15.48
CA ASP A 13 12.56 2.68 -16.88
C ASP A 13 11.79 1.72 -17.80
N GLU A 14 10.97 2.26 -18.70
CA GLU A 14 10.26 1.45 -19.68
C GLU A 14 11.23 0.75 -20.64
N LYS A 15 12.32 1.43 -21.04
CA LYS A 15 13.34 0.87 -21.92
C LYS A 15 14.39 0.12 -21.13
N SER A 16 14.93 -0.94 -21.72
CA SER A 16 16.00 -1.71 -21.08
C SER A 16 17.26 -0.86 -20.88
N TYR A 17 18.00 -1.12 -19.82
CA TYR A 17 19.24 -0.39 -19.52
C TYR A 17 20.28 -0.56 -20.64
N ALA A 18 20.32 -1.74 -21.27
CA ALA A 18 21.15 -1.99 -22.45
C ALA A 18 20.85 -1.02 -23.61
N GLU A 19 19.57 -0.71 -23.85
CA GLU A 19 19.18 0.29 -24.86
C GLU A 19 19.54 1.71 -24.42
N ARG A 20 19.36 2.05 -23.14
CA ARG A 20 19.68 3.39 -22.61
C ARG A 20 21.17 3.72 -22.69
N LYS A 21 22.04 2.73 -22.52
CA LYS A 21 23.50 2.89 -22.71
C LYS A 21 23.87 3.36 -24.12
N LEU A 22 22.99 3.20 -25.10
CA LEU A 22 23.20 3.61 -26.50
C LEU A 22 22.53 4.96 -26.84
N ASP A 23 21.77 5.54 -25.92
CA ASP A 23 21.00 6.78 -26.13
C ASP A 23 21.70 7.98 -25.47
N ASP A 24 22.59 8.63 -26.22
CA ASP A 24 23.40 9.76 -25.73
C ASP A 24 22.56 10.98 -25.28
N ASN A 25 21.27 11.06 -25.66
CA ASN A 25 20.39 12.17 -25.30
C ASN A 25 19.51 11.86 -24.09
N TYR A 26 19.60 10.65 -23.53
CA TYR A 26 18.77 10.27 -22.40
C TYR A 26 19.33 10.83 -21.10
N THR A 27 18.47 11.54 -20.35
CA THR A 27 18.76 11.97 -18.98
C THR A 27 17.79 11.24 -18.04
N PRO A 28 18.25 10.20 -17.32
CA PRO A 28 17.39 9.49 -16.38
C PRO A 28 16.96 10.43 -15.23
N HIS A 29 15.74 10.23 -14.74
CA HIS A 29 15.33 10.89 -13.49
C HIS A 29 16.16 10.31 -12.34
N PRO A 30 16.66 11.13 -11.39
CA PRO A 30 17.55 10.66 -10.33
C PRO A 30 16.96 9.57 -9.42
N PHE A 31 15.63 9.45 -9.38
CA PHE A 31 14.92 8.46 -8.57
C PHE A 31 14.38 7.27 -9.37
N GLN A 32 14.62 7.22 -10.68
CA GLN A 32 14.15 6.10 -11.51
C GLN A 32 15.14 4.94 -11.47
N LEU A 33 14.62 3.73 -11.32
CA LEU A 33 15.44 2.52 -11.38
C LEU A 33 15.70 2.08 -12.82
N ASN A 34 16.91 1.59 -13.06
CA ASN A 34 17.28 0.99 -14.34
C ASN A 34 16.54 -0.32 -14.59
N ASN A 35 16.17 -0.56 -15.85
CA ASN A 35 15.43 -1.74 -16.27
C ASN A 35 16.35 -2.84 -16.80
N TYR A 36 16.49 -3.92 -16.02
CA TYR A 36 17.34 -5.06 -16.36
C TYR A 36 16.56 -6.24 -16.97
N SER A 37 15.44 -5.97 -17.66
CA SER A 37 14.57 -7.02 -18.24
C SER A 37 15.27 -7.92 -19.27
N TYR A 38 16.40 -7.51 -19.85
CA TYR A 38 17.18 -8.34 -20.77
C TYR A 38 17.84 -9.55 -20.09
N TYR A 39 17.90 -9.57 -18.74
CA TYR A 39 18.32 -10.74 -17.96
C TYR A 39 17.16 -11.64 -17.53
N GLU A 40 15.91 -11.27 -17.83
CA GLU A 40 14.76 -12.14 -17.57
C GLU A 40 14.71 -13.32 -18.56
N PRO A 41 14.23 -14.50 -18.12
CA PRO A 41 13.65 -14.82 -16.82
C PRO A 41 14.67 -15.31 -15.77
N LYS A 42 15.97 -15.25 -16.06
CA LYS A 42 17.02 -15.76 -15.17
C LYS A 42 17.34 -14.82 -14.01
N LEU A 43 16.99 -13.54 -14.13
CA LEU A 43 17.15 -12.55 -13.06
C LEU A 43 16.50 -13.03 -11.76
N ILE A 44 17.20 -12.88 -10.64
CA ILE A 44 16.69 -13.31 -9.34
C ILE A 44 15.36 -12.61 -9.00
N PRO A 45 14.33 -13.33 -8.51
CA PRO A 45 12.99 -12.75 -8.37
C PRO A 45 12.88 -11.53 -7.45
N ASP A 46 13.72 -11.41 -6.43
CA ASP A 46 13.70 -10.27 -5.50
C ASP A 46 14.62 -9.13 -5.92
N PHE A 47 15.13 -9.14 -7.16
CA PHE A 47 16.12 -8.17 -7.63
C PHE A 47 15.67 -6.71 -7.46
N TYR A 48 14.46 -6.34 -7.90
CA TYR A 48 14.02 -4.95 -7.81
C TYR A 48 13.73 -4.51 -6.37
N ILE A 49 13.34 -5.43 -5.49
CA ILE A 49 13.23 -5.16 -4.04
C ILE A 49 14.61 -4.82 -3.50
N LYS A 50 15.61 -5.65 -3.79
CA LYS A 50 17.00 -5.44 -3.39
C LYS A 50 17.58 -4.14 -3.94
N TYR A 51 17.35 -3.87 -5.21
CA TYR A 51 17.81 -2.65 -5.87
C TYR A 51 17.21 -1.41 -5.20
N PHE A 52 15.87 -1.36 -5.08
CA PHE A 52 15.18 -0.27 -4.40
C PHE A 52 15.65 -0.10 -2.94
N THR A 53 15.81 -1.18 -2.20
CA THR A 53 16.29 -1.15 -0.81
C THR A 53 17.66 -0.52 -0.72
N ARG A 54 18.59 -0.94 -1.59
CA ARG A 54 19.96 -0.40 -1.58
C ARG A 54 19.95 1.10 -1.86
N GLU A 55 19.26 1.51 -2.93
CA GLU A 55 19.16 2.91 -3.32
C GLU A 55 18.59 3.76 -2.17
N LEU A 56 17.46 3.34 -1.61
CA LEU A 56 16.78 4.05 -0.53
C LEU A 56 17.64 4.16 0.73
N LEU A 57 18.44 3.15 1.06
CA LEU A 57 19.16 3.08 2.34
C LEU A 57 20.58 3.66 2.28
N PHE A 58 21.29 3.44 1.19
CA PHE A 58 22.74 3.68 1.12
C PHE A 58 23.14 4.72 0.07
N ASP A 59 22.48 4.75 -1.09
CA ASP A 59 22.91 5.60 -2.20
C ASP A 59 22.18 6.97 -2.20
N LEU A 60 20.94 7.01 -1.67
CA LEU A 60 20.12 8.22 -1.60
C LEU A 60 20.43 9.08 -0.37
N HIS A 61 20.56 10.39 -0.53
CA HIS A 61 20.65 11.30 0.61
C HIS A 61 19.33 11.34 1.41
N ILE A 62 19.40 11.31 2.75
CA ILE A 62 18.20 11.14 3.60
C ILE A 62 17.14 12.25 3.41
N LEU A 63 17.56 13.46 3.03
CA LEU A 63 16.63 14.56 2.76
C LEU A 63 15.76 14.31 1.51
N ASP A 64 16.25 13.53 0.56
CA ASP A 64 15.57 13.21 -0.69
C ASP A 64 14.68 11.96 -0.56
N ALA A 65 14.71 11.28 0.59
CA ALA A 65 13.96 10.05 0.82
C ALA A 65 12.45 10.21 0.62
N LYS A 66 11.86 11.34 1.01
CA LYS A 66 10.43 11.60 0.79
C LYS A 66 10.09 11.74 -0.69
N ASP A 67 10.90 12.51 -1.42
CA ASP A 67 10.67 12.75 -2.85
C ASP A 67 10.92 11.47 -3.66
N PHE A 68 11.89 10.66 -3.25
CA PHE A 68 12.11 9.32 -3.82
C PHE A 68 10.92 8.39 -3.61
N LEU A 69 10.39 8.29 -2.38
CA LEU A 69 9.20 7.47 -2.08
C LEU A 69 7.97 7.96 -2.88
N GLN A 70 7.77 9.27 -2.93
CA GLN A 70 6.67 9.89 -3.67
C GLN A 70 6.81 9.63 -5.18
N TYR A 71 8.00 9.79 -5.75
CA TYR A 71 8.27 9.51 -7.17
C TYR A 71 7.94 8.06 -7.51
N HIS A 72 8.36 7.11 -6.68
CA HIS A 72 8.03 5.71 -6.91
C HIS A 72 6.53 5.43 -6.84
N TYR A 73 5.81 6.07 -5.92
CA TYR A 73 4.35 5.97 -5.87
C TYR A 73 3.68 6.54 -7.13
N ASP A 74 4.12 7.72 -7.59
CA ASP A 74 3.50 8.42 -8.72
C ASP A 74 3.75 7.74 -10.07
N TYR A 75 4.88 7.04 -10.22
CA TYR A 75 5.35 6.50 -11.50
C TYR A 75 5.51 4.98 -11.54
N CYS A 76 5.04 4.23 -10.53
CA CYS A 76 4.95 2.77 -10.61
C CYS A 76 3.68 2.31 -11.33
N ASP A 77 3.72 1.10 -11.91
CA ASP A 77 2.57 0.50 -12.59
C ASP A 77 1.47 0.06 -11.60
N ASN A 78 1.85 -0.30 -10.38
CA ASN A 78 0.95 -0.83 -9.36
C ASN A 78 1.21 -0.21 -7.98
N PRO A 79 0.58 0.94 -7.68
CA PRO A 79 0.75 1.63 -6.40
C PRO A 79 0.28 0.81 -5.19
N GLU A 80 -0.75 -0.03 -5.33
CA GLU A 80 -1.19 -0.91 -4.24
C GLU A 80 -0.13 -1.94 -3.89
N LEU A 81 0.50 -2.55 -4.92
CA LEU A 81 1.62 -3.46 -4.71
C LEU A 81 2.83 -2.72 -4.13
N TYR A 82 3.13 -1.50 -4.57
CA TYR A 82 4.21 -0.69 -4.01
C TYR A 82 4.05 -0.53 -2.49
N PHE A 83 2.86 -0.15 -2.03
CA PHE A 83 2.56 -0.04 -0.61
C PHE A 83 2.73 -1.37 0.13
N SER A 84 2.20 -2.46 -0.41
CA SER A 84 2.37 -3.79 0.18
C SER A 84 3.85 -4.20 0.27
N VAL A 85 4.66 -3.89 -0.75
CA VAL A 85 6.10 -4.19 -0.76
C VAL A 85 6.83 -3.34 0.28
N LEU A 86 6.52 -2.05 0.39
CA LEU A 86 7.10 -1.20 1.42
C LEU A 86 6.82 -1.73 2.84
N GLU A 87 5.55 -2.05 3.12
CA GLU A 87 5.10 -2.50 4.43
C GLU A 87 5.58 -3.91 4.80
N LEU A 88 5.47 -4.86 3.87
CA LEU A 88 5.65 -6.28 4.16
C LEU A 88 7.03 -6.83 3.81
N GLU A 89 7.78 -6.16 2.93
CA GLU A 89 9.10 -6.63 2.48
C GLU A 89 10.20 -5.65 2.90
N ILE A 90 10.10 -4.36 2.54
CA ILE A 90 11.17 -3.37 2.74
C ILE A 90 11.35 -3.03 4.22
N VAL A 91 10.29 -2.65 4.94
CA VAL A 91 10.40 -2.29 6.36
C VAL A 91 10.94 -3.44 7.22
N PRO A 92 10.43 -4.69 7.10
CA PRO A 92 11.01 -5.84 7.81
C PRO A 92 12.48 -6.07 7.43
N LYS A 93 12.83 -5.89 6.15
CA LYS A 93 14.21 -6.09 5.70
C LYS A 93 15.16 -5.03 6.24
N ILE A 94 14.71 -3.78 6.43
CA ILE A 94 15.51 -2.74 7.10
C ILE A 94 15.83 -3.17 8.53
N ASN A 95 14.85 -3.70 9.26
CA ASN A 95 15.08 -4.18 10.62
C ASN A 95 16.09 -5.32 10.64
N GLU A 96 15.96 -6.28 9.72
CA GLU A 96 16.94 -7.37 9.56
C GLU A 96 18.35 -6.84 9.26
N ILE A 97 18.48 -5.83 8.38
CA ILE A 97 19.77 -5.20 8.08
C ILE A 97 20.37 -4.54 9.32
N ILE A 98 19.55 -3.85 10.13
CA ILE A 98 20.00 -3.21 11.37
C ILE A 98 20.45 -4.25 12.40
N GLU A 99 19.69 -5.32 12.58
CA GLU A 99 19.97 -6.39 13.54
C GLU A 99 21.22 -7.19 13.18
N ASN A 100 21.47 -7.40 11.88
CA ASN A 100 22.61 -8.16 11.37
C ASN A 100 23.75 -7.25 10.88
N ALA A 101 23.77 -5.98 11.29
CA ALA A 101 24.78 -5.02 10.88
C ALA A 101 26.16 -5.36 11.47
N GLU A 102 26.97 -6.11 10.71
CA GLU A 102 28.31 -6.53 11.11
C GLU A 102 29.32 -6.39 9.98
N VAL A 103 30.57 -6.06 10.32
CA VAL A 103 31.65 -5.97 9.35
C VAL A 103 32.08 -7.37 8.93
N CYS A 104 31.67 -7.79 7.74
CA CYS A 104 32.15 -9.04 7.14
C CYS A 104 33.41 -8.82 6.29
N LEU A 105 34.53 -9.48 6.64
CA LEU A 105 35.78 -9.41 5.87
C LEU A 105 35.70 -10.15 4.52
N GLU A 106 34.73 -11.07 4.38
CA GLU A 106 34.46 -11.85 3.17
C GLU A 106 33.25 -11.31 2.39
N ALA A 107 32.87 -10.04 2.59
CA ALA A 107 31.75 -9.42 1.88
C ALA A 107 31.94 -9.35 0.34
N SER A 108 33.13 -9.72 -0.17
CA SER A 108 33.43 -9.87 -1.59
C SER A 108 32.65 -11.05 -2.19
N GLY A 109 31.61 -10.71 -2.96
CA GLY A 109 30.61 -11.63 -3.50
C GLY A 109 31.09 -12.48 -4.68
N ASP A 110 32.09 -13.32 -4.47
CA ASP A 110 32.42 -14.39 -5.39
C ASP A 110 31.34 -15.48 -5.26
N TYR A 111 30.65 -15.78 -6.36
CA TYR A 111 29.67 -16.86 -6.36
C TYR A 111 30.28 -18.16 -6.87
N TYR A 112 29.78 -19.28 -6.36
CA TYR A 112 30.19 -20.59 -6.86
C TYR A 112 29.83 -20.72 -8.35
N LYS A 113 30.81 -21.07 -9.19
CA LYS A 113 30.68 -21.21 -10.66
C LYS A 113 30.10 -19.95 -11.33
N GLU A 114 30.56 -18.77 -10.93
CA GLU A 114 30.13 -17.53 -11.57
C GLU A 114 30.59 -17.41 -13.03
N ILE A 115 29.69 -16.90 -13.87
CA ILE A 115 29.97 -16.39 -15.21
C ILE A 115 29.70 -14.90 -15.15
N LYS A 116 30.75 -14.09 -15.34
CA LYS A 116 30.62 -12.62 -15.33
C LYS A 116 29.84 -12.13 -16.53
N LEU A 117 28.88 -11.24 -16.27
CA LEU A 117 28.05 -10.57 -17.26
C LEU A 117 28.35 -9.05 -17.22
N GLU A 118 27.66 -8.29 -18.07
CA GLU A 118 27.76 -6.82 -18.05
C GLU A 118 27.11 -6.21 -16.81
N ASP A 119 27.46 -4.95 -16.52
CA ASP A 119 26.82 -4.13 -15.47
C ASP A 119 26.96 -4.71 -14.05
N GLY A 120 28.02 -5.49 -13.80
CA GLY A 120 28.31 -6.10 -12.50
C GLY A 120 27.47 -7.34 -12.18
N PHE A 121 26.70 -7.83 -13.15
CA PHE A 121 25.92 -9.06 -12.98
C PHE A 121 26.77 -10.31 -13.15
N VAL A 122 26.30 -11.40 -12.57
CA VAL A 122 26.87 -12.74 -12.74
C VAL A 122 25.76 -13.76 -12.92
N GLU A 123 25.97 -14.74 -13.79
CA GLU A 123 25.15 -15.96 -13.81
C GLU A 123 25.81 -17.02 -12.92
N THR A 124 25.07 -17.55 -11.96
CA THR A 124 25.50 -18.63 -11.08
C THR A 124 24.32 -19.58 -10.87
N GLU A 125 24.55 -20.88 -11.02
CA GLU A 125 23.54 -21.92 -10.80
C GLU A 125 22.22 -21.69 -11.55
N GLY A 126 22.28 -21.08 -12.74
CA GLY A 126 21.11 -20.79 -13.59
C GLY A 126 20.28 -19.56 -13.16
N VAL A 127 20.80 -18.74 -12.24
CA VAL A 127 20.19 -17.48 -11.79
C VAL A 127 21.18 -16.34 -12.02
N ILE A 128 20.65 -15.20 -12.47
CA ILE A 128 21.43 -13.97 -12.64
C ILE A 128 21.26 -13.10 -11.39
N LYS A 129 22.39 -12.73 -10.78
CA LYS A 129 22.50 -11.94 -9.56
C LYS A 129 23.45 -10.76 -9.78
N ASN A 130 23.46 -9.82 -8.86
CA ASN A 130 24.43 -8.74 -8.82
C ASN A 130 24.80 -8.48 -7.36
N SER A 131 26.08 -8.72 -7.03
CA SER A 131 26.59 -8.70 -5.65
C SER A 131 26.42 -7.35 -4.97
N GLN A 132 26.34 -6.27 -5.77
CA GLN A 132 26.05 -4.93 -5.30
C GLN A 132 24.71 -4.85 -4.56
N TYR A 133 23.71 -5.62 -4.96
CA TYR A 133 22.37 -5.54 -4.37
C TYR A 133 22.09 -6.67 -3.37
N GLU A 134 23.08 -7.49 -3.01
CA GLU A 134 22.86 -8.55 -2.02
C GLU A 134 22.81 -8.00 -0.59
N TYR A 135 21.94 -8.59 0.24
CA TYR A 135 21.78 -8.17 1.63
C TYR A 135 23.05 -8.35 2.46
N SER A 136 23.89 -9.34 2.15
CA SER A 136 25.19 -9.52 2.82
C SER A 136 26.08 -8.28 2.70
N LEU A 137 26.06 -7.62 1.53
CA LEU A 137 26.79 -6.37 1.35
C LEU A 137 26.13 -5.22 2.13
N MET A 138 24.79 -5.16 2.15
CA MET A 138 24.07 -4.15 2.93
C MET A 138 24.31 -4.29 4.44
N PHE A 139 24.39 -5.53 4.96
CA PHE A 139 24.76 -5.82 6.35
C PHE A 139 26.16 -5.29 6.66
N HIS A 140 27.12 -5.59 5.77
CA HIS A 140 28.48 -5.10 5.86
C HIS A 140 28.55 -3.57 5.86
N MET A 141 27.88 -2.90 4.92
CA MET A 141 27.85 -1.44 4.83
C MET A 141 27.23 -0.81 6.08
N ALA A 142 26.10 -1.36 6.56
CA ALA A 142 25.46 -0.88 7.78
C ALA A 142 26.37 -1.01 9.01
N GLY A 143 27.12 -2.11 9.12
CA GLY A 143 28.07 -2.35 10.21
C GLY A 143 29.34 -1.49 10.12
N LEU A 144 29.94 -1.40 8.93
CA LEU A 144 31.19 -0.68 8.68
C LEU A 144 31.05 0.81 8.98
N ASP A 145 30.00 1.42 8.43
CA ASP A 145 29.76 2.87 8.55
C ASP A 145 28.92 3.24 9.78
N LYS A 146 28.53 2.24 10.60
CA LYS A 146 27.70 2.41 11.80
C LYS A 146 26.40 3.16 11.52
N LEU A 147 25.70 2.74 10.47
CA LEU A 147 24.53 3.45 9.92
C LEU A 147 23.22 3.14 10.63
N GLN A 148 23.20 2.34 11.70
CA GLN A 148 21.97 1.84 12.33
C GLN A 148 20.97 2.97 12.64
N ASN A 149 21.43 4.08 13.25
CA ASN A 149 20.57 5.22 13.54
C ASN A 149 20.02 5.89 12.27
N ASN A 150 20.80 5.96 11.20
CA ASN A 150 20.35 6.50 9.92
C ASN A 150 19.27 5.61 9.29
N LEU A 151 19.49 4.30 9.31
CA LEU A 151 18.53 3.31 8.81
C LEU A 151 17.22 3.32 9.60
N ILE A 152 17.28 3.48 10.93
CA ILE A 152 16.10 3.68 11.78
C ILE A 152 15.31 4.90 11.30
N LYS A 153 15.98 6.04 11.05
CA LYS A 153 15.31 7.25 10.54
C LYS A 153 14.69 7.06 9.17
N ARG A 154 15.31 6.28 8.28
CA ARG A 154 14.70 5.94 6.99
C ARG A 154 13.47 5.05 7.16
N SER A 155 13.52 4.07 8.07
CA SER A 155 12.35 3.24 8.41
C SER A 155 11.18 4.07 8.97
N GLU A 156 11.47 5.05 9.84
CA GLU A 156 10.48 6.02 10.33
C GLU A 156 9.87 6.85 9.17
N LEU A 157 10.68 7.28 8.20
CA LEU A 157 10.20 8.03 7.03
C LEU A 157 9.27 7.20 6.14
N ILE A 158 9.61 5.93 5.90
CA ILE A 158 8.74 5.01 5.16
C ILE A 158 7.42 4.83 5.94
N SER A 159 7.51 4.57 7.25
CA SER A 159 6.31 4.40 8.09
C SER A 159 5.40 5.63 8.05
N SER A 160 5.98 6.83 8.15
CA SER A 160 5.22 8.09 8.01
C SER A 160 4.59 8.24 6.63
N PHE A 161 5.26 7.82 5.56
CA PHE A 161 4.73 7.83 4.20
C PHE A 161 3.55 6.85 4.05
N LEU A 162 3.67 5.64 4.60
CA LEU A 162 2.60 4.64 4.64
C LEU A 162 1.37 5.16 5.40
N THR A 163 1.56 5.75 6.59
CA THR A 163 0.45 6.29 7.39
C THR A 163 -0.27 7.43 6.68
N ALA A 164 0.48 8.37 6.10
CA ALA A 164 -0.11 9.48 5.34
C ALA A 164 -0.98 8.98 4.18
N TYR A 165 -0.65 7.84 3.57
CA TYR A 165 -1.48 7.21 2.55
C TYR A 165 -2.70 6.47 3.12
N ILE A 166 -2.53 5.71 4.21
CA ILE A 166 -3.65 5.01 4.87
C ILE A 166 -4.74 6.00 5.30
N ASP A 167 -4.33 7.12 5.89
CA ASP A 167 -5.25 8.18 6.33
C ASP A 167 -5.91 8.93 5.15
N ASN A 168 -5.27 8.94 3.97
CA ASN A 168 -5.78 9.57 2.75
C ASN A 168 -6.35 8.59 1.72
N ARG A 169 -6.50 7.30 2.03
CA ARG A 169 -7.33 6.41 1.21
C ARG A 169 -8.73 6.97 1.28
N ALA A 170 -9.15 7.66 0.21
CA ALA A 170 -10.56 7.86 -0.07
C ALA A 170 -11.16 6.45 -0.13
N VAL A 171 -11.76 6.00 0.97
CA VAL A 171 -12.48 4.74 1.04
C VAL A 171 -13.48 4.82 -0.09
N LYS A 172 -13.25 4.06 -1.17
CA LYS A 172 -14.20 4.02 -2.29
C LYS A 172 -15.53 3.62 -1.67
N PRO A 173 -16.57 4.46 -1.72
CA PRO A 173 -17.79 4.18 -1.02
C PRO A 173 -18.36 2.85 -1.53
N LEU A 174 -18.75 1.97 -0.61
CA LEU A 174 -19.29 0.66 -0.91
C LEU A 174 -20.51 0.81 -1.83
N LYS A 175 -20.59 0.01 -2.90
CA LYS A 175 -21.74 0.06 -3.80
C LYS A 175 -22.95 -0.55 -3.10
N TRP A 176 -23.95 0.27 -2.81
CA TRP A 176 -25.25 -0.21 -2.31
C TRP A 176 -26.19 -0.48 -3.49
N ILE A 177 -26.67 -1.71 -3.59
CA ILE A 177 -27.55 -2.16 -4.68
C ILE A 177 -29.04 -1.97 -4.37
N GLY A 178 -29.40 -1.67 -3.13
CA GLY A 178 -30.78 -1.46 -2.70
C GLY A 178 -31.20 0.01 -2.80
N ARG A 179 -32.45 0.28 -2.41
CA ARG A 179 -32.99 1.65 -2.31
C ARG A 179 -32.43 2.38 -1.09
N PRO A 180 -32.35 3.73 -1.11
CA PRO A 180 -31.96 4.53 0.06
C PRO A 180 -32.76 4.21 1.32
N SER A 181 -34.07 3.97 1.16
CA SER A 181 -34.96 3.60 2.26
C SER A 181 -34.58 2.28 2.92
N GLN A 182 -34.07 1.31 2.15
CA GLN A 182 -33.67 0.01 2.69
C GLN A 182 -32.39 0.15 3.52
N LEU A 183 -31.41 0.91 3.01
CA LEU A 183 -30.17 1.19 3.75
C LEU A 183 -30.49 1.88 5.08
N ALA A 184 -31.34 2.92 5.04
CA ALA A 184 -31.73 3.67 6.22
C ALA A 184 -32.41 2.79 7.28
N ILE A 185 -33.35 1.93 6.89
CA ILE A 185 -34.04 1.03 7.83
C ILE A 185 -33.09 0.00 8.42
N ILE A 186 -32.22 -0.62 7.60
CA ILE A 186 -31.26 -1.63 8.07
C ILE A 186 -30.27 -1.02 9.06
N VAL A 187 -29.66 0.11 8.70
CA VAL A 187 -28.69 0.80 9.58
C VAL A 187 -29.38 1.26 10.87
N ARG A 188 -30.62 1.76 10.77
CA ARG A 188 -31.37 2.16 11.96
C ARG A 188 -31.65 1.00 12.89
N GLU A 189 -32.08 -0.14 12.35
CA GLU A 189 -32.31 -1.35 13.14
C GLU A 189 -31.01 -1.85 13.80
N LEU A 190 -29.88 -1.80 13.09
CA LEU A 190 -28.57 -2.15 13.66
C LEU A 190 -28.20 -1.24 14.85
N ILE A 191 -28.48 0.06 14.76
CA ILE A 191 -28.25 0.99 15.86
C ILE A 191 -29.22 0.71 17.02
N ASP A 192 -30.50 0.56 16.72
CA ASP A 192 -31.55 0.34 17.73
C ASP A 192 -31.35 -1.00 18.48
N GLN A 193 -30.79 -2.01 17.84
CA GLN A 193 -30.43 -3.31 18.45
C GLN A 193 -29.04 -3.33 19.10
N GLY A 194 -28.26 -2.25 19.04
CA GLY A 194 -26.96 -2.13 19.70
C GLY A 194 -25.76 -2.70 18.93
N TYR A 195 -25.92 -3.05 17.66
CA TYR A 195 -24.80 -3.46 16.79
C TYR A 195 -23.94 -2.29 16.31
N MET A 196 -24.48 -1.07 16.34
CA MET A 196 -23.81 0.13 15.86
C MET A 196 -24.09 1.31 16.79
N GLU A 197 -23.10 2.18 16.95
CA GLU A 197 -23.28 3.47 17.62
C GLU A 197 -23.53 4.56 16.58
N ALA A 198 -24.28 5.59 16.98
CA ALA A 198 -24.49 6.78 16.18
C ALA A 198 -24.47 8.03 17.06
N ASP A 199 -23.96 9.13 16.49
CA ASP A 199 -23.94 10.43 17.15
C ASP A 199 -25.33 10.83 17.64
N LYS A 200 -25.40 11.30 18.88
CA LYS A 200 -26.65 11.78 19.49
C LYS A 200 -26.66 13.31 19.60
N ARG A 201 -27.81 13.90 19.31
CA ARG A 201 -28.11 15.32 19.55
C ARG A 201 -29.35 15.40 20.43
N ASN A 202 -29.21 16.00 21.62
CA ASN A 202 -30.27 16.06 22.63
C ASN A 202 -30.80 14.68 23.07
N GLY A 203 -29.94 13.67 23.11
CA GLY A 203 -30.30 12.30 23.49
C GLY A 203 -30.89 11.44 22.36
N GLU A 204 -31.22 12.03 21.22
CA GLU A 204 -31.73 11.33 20.04
C GLU A 204 -30.66 11.17 18.96
N ILE A 205 -30.79 10.16 18.09
CA ILE A 205 -29.87 9.95 16.96
C ILE A 205 -29.89 11.16 16.02
N ASN A 206 -28.71 11.71 15.77
CA ASN A 206 -28.51 12.82 14.84
C ASN A 206 -28.57 12.32 13.39
N CYS A 207 -29.79 12.21 12.88
CA CYS A 207 -30.08 11.65 11.55
C CYS A 207 -29.37 12.42 10.42
N ALA A 208 -29.15 13.72 10.57
CA ALA A 208 -28.42 14.53 9.62
C ALA A 208 -26.93 14.14 9.55
N SER A 209 -26.28 13.91 10.70
CA SER A 209 -24.90 13.43 10.72
C SER A 209 -24.79 12.03 10.13
N LEU A 210 -25.62 11.11 10.64
CA LEU A 210 -25.66 9.73 10.17
C LEU A 210 -25.90 9.63 8.65
N SER A 211 -26.76 10.47 8.09
CA SER A 211 -26.99 10.48 6.64
C SER A 211 -25.77 10.89 5.81
N ARG A 212 -24.92 11.79 6.34
CA ARG A 212 -23.67 12.19 5.68
C ARG A 212 -22.65 11.07 5.76
N ASP A 213 -22.52 10.44 6.92
CA ASP A 213 -21.61 9.32 7.13
C ASP A 213 -21.97 8.15 6.20
N LEU A 214 -23.26 7.86 6.05
CA LEU A 214 -23.74 6.84 5.11
C LEU A 214 -23.47 7.18 3.64
N MET A 215 -23.58 8.46 3.25
CA MET A 215 -23.24 8.89 1.88
C MET A 215 -21.73 8.90 1.62
N GLN A 216 -20.91 9.05 2.66
CA GLN A 216 -19.46 8.89 2.56
C GLN A 216 -19.08 7.40 2.47
N ALA A 217 -19.78 6.54 3.19
CA ALA A 217 -19.52 5.10 3.23
C ALA A 217 -20.11 4.34 2.03
N PHE A 218 -21.20 4.82 1.41
CA PHE A 218 -21.91 4.11 0.35
C PHE A 218 -22.18 4.96 -0.91
N THR A 219 -22.00 4.35 -2.08
CA THR A 219 -22.54 4.88 -3.35
C THR A 219 -23.91 4.26 -3.59
N ILE A 220 -24.96 5.09 -3.73
CA ILE A 220 -26.35 4.66 -3.93
C ILE A 220 -26.84 5.15 -5.29
N ALA A 221 -27.23 4.23 -6.18
CA ALA A 221 -27.58 4.56 -7.56
C ALA A 221 -28.76 5.56 -7.71
N GLU A 222 -29.70 5.54 -6.76
CA GLU A 222 -30.91 6.38 -6.77
C GLU A 222 -30.81 7.62 -5.85
N SER A 223 -29.64 7.91 -5.26
CA SER A 223 -29.49 9.02 -4.32
C SER A 223 -28.09 9.62 -4.34
N ASP A 224 -28.04 10.90 -4.64
CA ASP A 224 -26.88 11.79 -4.67
C ASP A 224 -26.88 12.80 -3.50
N SER A 225 -27.88 12.72 -2.60
CA SER A 225 -28.06 13.67 -1.50
C SER A 225 -28.27 13.00 -0.15
N PRO A 226 -27.52 13.40 0.90
CA PRO A 226 -27.74 12.95 2.28
C PRO A 226 -29.19 13.14 2.76
N LYS A 227 -29.86 14.20 2.30
CA LYS A 227 -31.26 14.51 2.66
C LYS A 227 -32.22 13.39 2.26
N THR A 228 -31.95 12.68 1.17
CA THR A 228 -32.80 11.59 0.69
C THR A 228 -32.79 10.43 1.69
N ILE A 229 -31.64 10.12 2.29
CA ILE A 229 -31.51 9.08 3.33
C ILE A 229 -32.05 9.57 4.66
N GLU A 230 -31.74 10.82 5.05
CA GLU A 230 -32.14 11.42 6.33
C GLU A 230 -33.65 11.31 6.60
N ILE A 231 -34.47 11.52 5.56
CA ILE A 231 -35.92 11.40 5.62
C ILE A 231 -36.36 9.98 6.03
N TYR A 232 -35.60 8.94 5.65
CA TYR A 232 -35.85 7.54 6.03
C TYR A 232 -35.13 7.12 7.31
N LEU A 233 -34.30 7.96 7.93
CA LEU A 233 -33.70 7.70 9.24
C LEU A 233 -34.52 8.31 10.40
N SER A 234 -35.35 9.30 10.08
CA SER A 234 -36.07 10.10 11.07
C SER A 234 -37.38 9.43 11.49
N ASN A 235 -37.46 8.97 12.74
CA ASN A 235 -38.64 8.25 13.28
C ASN A 235 -39.98 8.99 13.14
N GLY A 236 -39.95 10.33 13.14
CA GLY A 236 -41.15 11.16 12.97
C GLY A 236 -41.62 11.37 11.53
N SER A 237 -40.90 10.84 10.54
CA SER A 237 -41.22 11.05 9.12
C SER A 237 -42.21 10.00 8.62
N LYS A 238 -43.24 10.44 7.86
CA LYS A 238 -44.18 9.53 7.19
C LYS A 238 -43.46 8.53 6.26
N ARG A 239 -42.32 8.92 5.70
CA ARG A 239 -41.53 8.09 4.79
C ARG A 239 -40.81 6.97 5.54
N TYR A 240 -40.29 7.25 6.75
CA TYR A 240 -39.76 6.24 7.65
C TYR A 240 -40.85 5.24 8.04
N THR A 241 -41.99 5.72 8.55
CA THR A 241 -43.08 4.85 9.00
C THR A 241 -43.53 3.90 7.88
N ASN A 242 -43.75 4.43 6.67
CA ASN A 242 -44.15 3.62 5.53
C ASN A 242 -43.09 2.58 5.14
N ALA A 243 -41.80 2.94 5.15
CA ALA A 243 -40.73 2.01 4.84
C ALA A 243 -40.60 0.91 5.90
N LYS A 244 -40.68 1.27 7.19
CA LYS A 244 -40.63 0.35 8.31
C LYS A 244 -41.79 -0.65 8.28
N THR A 245 -43.02 -0.20 8.00
CA THR A 245 -44.18 -1.10 7.84
C THR A 245 -43.99 -2.16 6.75
N ILE A 246 -43.31 -1.82 5.65
CA ILE A 246 -43.00 -2.79 4.57
C ILE A 246 -42.01 -3.85 5.07
N PHE A 247 -40.97 -3.45 5.79
CA PHE A 247 -40.00 -4.36 6.39
C PHE A 247 -40.63 -5.27 7.45
N ASP A 248 -41.43 -4.69 8.34
CA ASP A 248 -42.14 -5.42 9.38
C ASP A 248 -43.14 -6.40 8.78
N GLY A 249 -43.87 -6.00 7.74
CA GLY A 249 -44.78 -6.87 6.99
C GLY A 249 -44.07 -8.01 6.26
N ALA A 250 -42.79 -7.86 5.94
CA ALA A 250 -41.94 -8.91 5.38
C ALA A 250 -41.27 -9.79 6.46
N GLY A 251 -41.53 -9.52 7.75
CA GLY A 251 -40.96 -10.25 8.87
C GLY A 251 -39.47 -9.95 9.12
N PHE A 252 -38.97 -8.81 8.66
CA PHE A 252 -37.60 -8.41 8.94
C PHE A 252 -37.44 -7.99 10.41
N SER A 253 -36.56 -8.67 11.13
CA SER A 253 -36.11 -8.30 12.46
C SER A 253 -34.66 -8.72 12.67
N LEU A 254 -33.95 -7.98 13.51
CA LEU A 254 -32.62 -8.35 13.98
C LEU A 254 -32.72 -8.68 15.48
N PRO A 255 -32.05 -9.74 15.97
CA PRO A 255 -31.97 -9.99 17.40
C PRO A 255 -31.18 -8.87 18.10
N PRO A 256 -31.36 -8.62 19.40
CA PRO A 256 -30.53 -7.66 20.12
C PRO A 256 -29.06 -8.12 20.17
N ALA A 257 -28.12 -7.18 20.13
CA ALA A 257 -26.68 -7.47 20.11
C ALA A 257 -26.21 -8.30 21.31
N ASP A 258 -26.86 -8.16 22.46
CA ASP A 258 -26.53 -8.92 23.68
C ASP A 258 -26.82 -10.43 23.58
N PHE A 259 -27.48 -10.89 22.51
CA PHE A 259 -27.73 -12.31 22.23
C PHE A 259 -26.71 -12.95 21.26
N THR A 260 -25.72 -12.20 20.80
CA THR A 260 -24.65 -12.64 19.87
C THR A 260 -23.27 -12.44 20.47
#